data_AF-A0AAE7HAG0-F1
#
_entry.id   AF-A0AAE7HAG0-F1
#
_cell.length_a   1.000
_cell.length_b   1.000
_cell.length_c   1.000
_cell.angle_alpha   90.00
_cell.angle_beta   90.00
_cell.angle_gamma   90.00
#
_symmetry.space_group_name_H-M   'P 1'
#
loop_
_entity.id
_entity.type
_entity.pdbx_description
1 polymer ?
#
loop_
_entity_poly.entity_id
_entity_poly.type
_entity_poly.pdbx_seq_one_letter_code
_entity_poly.pdbx_strand_id
1 'polypeptide(L)'
;MPINFSPKVGQILTCNYGNYLKDEKGDVVSTAVDAHIPPEMIKCRLVVVLNGRLNGNACIVVPISTTKDTAKLNNGLHVELPEGIIKAAKYFPQTTSWVKCDMVQTVSNQRLSRPMEVGRGWITQMLSREIVTNLQKAVIKAINATALVPAQQESEQ
;
A
#
# COMPACT_ATOMS: atom_id res chain seq x y z
N MET A 1 -5.58 7.37 15.14
CA MET A 1 -4.45 7.34 16.07
C MET A 1 -3.30 6.64 15.39
N PRO A 2 -2.09 7.22 15.41
CA PRO A 2 -0.90 6.57 14.91
C PRO A 2 -0.64 5.23 15.58
N ILE A 3 -0.01 4.31 14.86
CA ILE A 3 0.43 3.04 15.45
C ILE A 3 1.57 3.29 16.44
N ASN A 4 1.53 2.59 17.58
CA ASN A 4 2.62 2.57 18.57
C ASN A 4 3.29 1.18 18.67
N PHE A 5 3.21 0.41 17.59
CA PHE A 5 3.78 -0.94 17.49
C PHE A 5 4.46 -1.09 16.13
N SER A 6 5.46 -1.98 16.05
CA SER A 6 6.07 -2.33 14.77
C SER A 6 5.11 -3.22 13.98
N PRO A 7 4.64 -2.78 12.79
CA PRO A 7 3.67 -3.54 12.04
C PRO A 7 4.31 -4.78 11.40
N LYS A 8 3.50 -5.83 11.24
CA LYS A 8 3.98 -7.09 10.68
C LYS A 8 3.84 -7.10 9.15
N VAL A 9 4.71 -7.86 8.49
CA VAL A 9 4.61 -8.10 7.04
C VAL A 9 3.26 -8.74 6.72
N GLY A 10 2.58 -8.23 5.70
CA GLY A 10 1.23 -8.65 5.31
C GLY A 10 0.10 -8.00 6.11
N GLN A 11 0.40 -7.20 7.13
CA GLN A 11 -0.63 -6.48 7.88
C GLN A 11 -1.22 -5.35 7.04
N ILE A 12 -2.54 -5.19 7.11
CA ILE A 12 -3.27 -4.10 6.47
C ILE A 12 -3.44 -2.94 7.46
N LEU A 13 -3.04 -1.74 7.03
CA LEU A 13 -3.15 -0.51 7.78
C LEU A 13 -3.77 0.61 6.94
N THR A 14 -4.20 1.68 7.58
CA THR A 14 -4.56 2.92 6.89
C THR A 14 -3.35 3.84 6.89
N CYS A 15 -2.89 4.27 5.71
CA CYS A 15 -1.86 5.29 5.57
C CYS A 15 -2.49 6.63 5.17
N ASN A 16 -2.16 7.68 5.91
CA ASN A 16 -2.40 9.05 5.52
C ASN A 16 -1.16 9.62 4.83
N TYR A 17 -1.21 9.70 3.50
CA TYR A 17 -0.13 10.28 2.70
C TYR A 17 -0.06 11.81 2.78
N GLY A 18 -1.01 12.49 3.43
CA GLY A 18 -1.01 13.94 3.56
C GLY A 18 -1.57 14.64 2.31
N ASN A 19 -1.45 15.96 2.27
CA ASN A 19 -1.95 16.81 1.18
C ASN A 19 -0.79 17.54 0.49
N TYR A 20 -1.02 18.01 -0.73
CA TYR A 20 -0.12 18.98 -1.36
C TYR A 20 -0.06 20.25 -0.54
N LEU A 21 1.13 20.83 -0.43
CA LEU A 21 1.31 22.13 0.21
C LEU A 21 0.73 23.20 -0.73
N LYS A 22 -0.13 24.06 -0.20
CA LYS A 22 -0.80 25.12 -0.96
C LYS A 22 -0.34 26.47 -0.44
N ASP A 23 -0.10 27.40 -1.35
CA ASP A 23 0.19 28.79 -1.02
C ASP A 23 -1.08 29.52 -0.55
N GLU A 24 -0.95 30.75 -0.08
CA GLU A 24 -2.07 31.64 0.28
C GLU A 24 -3.07 31.85 -0.88
N LYS A 25 -2.61 31.66 -2.12
CA LYS A 25 -3.42 31.73 -3.34
C LYS A 25 -4.09 30.41 -3.74
N GLY A 26 -3.82 29.33 -3.01
CA GLY A 26 -4.38 27.99 -3.26
C GLY A 26 -3.62 27.15 -4.28
N ASP A 27 -2.56 27.68 -4.89
CA ASP A 27 -1.68 26.98 -5.84
C ASP A 27 -0.74 26.01 -5.12
N VAL A 28 -0.40 24.90 -5.78
CA VAL A 28 0.51 23.90 -5.22
C VAL A 28 1.94 24.45 -5.22
N VAL A 29 2.53 24.55 -4.03
CA VAL A 29 3.91 25.01 -3.86
C VAL A 29 4.84 23.84 -4.19
N SER A 30 5.43 23.86 -5.39
CA SER A 30 6.41 22.87 -5.84
C SER A 30 7.84 23.15 -5.34
N THR A 31 8.08 24.30 -4.71
CA THR A 31 9.41 24.77 -4.28
C THR A 31 9.74 24.45 -2.83
N ALA A 32 8.77 23.98 -2.04
CA ALA A 32 8.98 23.62 -0.64
C ALA A 32 9.52 22.19 -0.52
N VAL A 33 10.63 22.01 0.20
CA VAL A 33 11.32 20.71 0.39
C VAL A 33 10.40 19.68 1.06
N ASP A 34 9.48 20.12 1.92
CA ASP A 34 8.59 19.26 2.69
C ASP A 34 7.21 19.04 2.02
N ALA A 35 6.99 19.62 0.83
CA ALA A 35 5.72 19.52 0.13
C ALA A 35 5.66 18.24 -0.71
N HIS A 36 4.50 17.56 -0.66
CA HIS A 36 4.17 16.59 -1.70
C HIS A 36 4.00 17.32 -3.03
N ILE A 37 4.53 16.74 -4.10
CA ILE A 37 4.47 17.31 -5.46
C ILE A 37 3.70 16.34 -6.37
N PRO A 38 2.78 16.80 -7.21
CA PRO A 38 2.16 15.94 -8.23
C PRO A 38 3.25 15.26 -9.09
N PRO A 39 3.20 13.94 -9.33
CA PRO A 39 2.05 13.03 -9.25
C PRO A 39 1.99 12.14 -7.98
N GLU A 40 2.56 12.57 -6.86
CA GLU A 40 2.58 11.78 -5.63
C GLU A 40 1.19 11.49 -5.04
N MET A 41 1.07 10.39 -4.28
CA MET A 41 -0.18 10.03 -3.61
C MET A 41 -0.46 10.97 -2.43
N ILE A 42 -1.65 11.58 -2.39
CA ILE A 42 -2.13 12.45 -1.30
C ILE A 42 -3.45 11.98 -0.65
N LYS A 43 -3.78 10.69 -0.79
CA LYS A 43 -5.09 10.15 -0.32
C LYS A 43 -4.89 9.30 0.92
N CYS A 44 -5.81 9.35 1.87
CA CYS A 44 -5.88 8.29 2.89
C CYS A 44 -6.28 6.97 2.22
N ARG A 45 -5.42 5.95 2.27
CA ARG A 45 -5.67 4.64 1.64
C ARG A 45 -5.33 3.50 2.58
N LEU A 46 -5.99 2.36 2.36
CA LEU A 46 -5.49 1.10 2.90
C LEU A 46 -4.16 0.76 2.24
N VAL A 47 -3.24 0.23 3.04
CA VAL A 47 -1.91 -0.18 2.61
C VAL A 47 -1.59 -1.54 3.20
N VAL A 48 -0.83 -2.34 2.46
CA VAL A 48 -0.23 -3.58 2.95
C VAL A 48 1.21 -3.27 3.37
N VAL A 49 1.60 -3.73 4.54
CA VAL A 49 2.97 -3.59 5.04
C VAL A 49 3.84 -4.68 4.41
N LEU A 50 4.89 -4.28 3.69
CA LEU A 50 5.86 -5.21 3.10
C LEU A 50 7.09 -5.38 3.99
N ASN A 51 7.48 -4.33 4.70
CA ASN A 51 8.54 -4.37 5.70
C ASN A 51 8.23 -3.38 6.82
N GLY A 52 8.03 -3.87 8.03
CA GLY A 52 7.72 -3.03 9.20
C GLY A 52 8.90 -2.71 10.12
N ARG A 53 10.12 -3.14 9.75
CA ARG A 53 11.31 -3.09 10.61
C ARG A 53 12.55 -2.54 9.89
N LEU A 54 12.40 -1.44 9.15
CA LEU A 54 13.59 -0.75 8.61
C LEU A 54 14.38 -0.05 9.72
N ASN A 55 13.81 1.00 10.31
CA ASN A 55 14.50 1.87 11.26
C ASN A 55 13.70 2.09 12.56
N GLY A 56 12.82 1.14 12.91
CA GLY A 56 11.93 1.21 14.09
C GLY A 56 10.73 2.16 13.94
N ASN A 57 10.93 3.30 13.29
CA ASN A 57 9.91 4.36 13.13
C ASN A 57 9.35 4.50 11.71
N ALA A 58 9.80 3.68 10.76
CA ALA A 58 9.37 3.71 9.37
C ALA A 58 9.13 2.31 8.81
N CYS A 59 8.20 2.22 7.87
CA CYS A 59 7.78 0.99 7.22
C CYS A 59 7.69 1.17 5.70
N ILE A 60 7.99 0.11 4.96
CA ILE A 60 7.67 0.03 3.53
C ILE A 60 6.27 -0.52 3.38
N VAL A 61 5.45 0.24 2.66
CA VAL A 61 4.05 -0.10 2.42
C VAL A 61 3.72 0.00 0.93
N VAL A 62 2.67 -0.71 0.54
CA VAL A 62 2.10 -0.68 -0.80
C VAL A 62 0.61 -0.34 -0.72
N PRO A 63 0.10 0.64 -1.48
CA PRO A 63 -1.28 1.07 -1.40
C PRO A 63 -2.25 0.16 -2.14
N ILE A 64 -3.47 0.09 -1.62
CA ILE A 64 -4.60 -0.62 -2.20
C ILE A 64 -5.49 0.38 -2.96
N SER A 65 -6.05 -0.05 -4.07
CA SER A 65 -6.93 0.73 -4.93
C SER A 65 -8.15 -0.09 -5.34
N THR A 66 -9.33 0.52 -5.32
CA THR A 66 -10.57 -0.07 -5.86
C THR A 66 -10.74 0.17 -7.36
N THR A 67 -9.85 0.95 -7.98
CA THR A 67 -9.88 1.20 -9.43
C THR A 67 -9.03 0.15 -10.15
N LYS A 68 -9.67 -0.60 -11.05
CA LYS A 68 -8.99 -1.54 -11.96
C LYS A 68 -8.20 -0.77 -13.01
N ASP A 69 -6.94 -1.13 -13.18
CA ASP A 69 -6.09 -0.67 -14.27
C ASP A 69 -5.64 -1.91 -15.05
N THR A 70 -6.22 -2.12 -16.23
CA THR A 70 -6.01 -3.32 -17.05
C THR A 70 -4.60 -3.40 -17.61
N ALA A 71 -3.98 -2.27 -17.94
CA ALA A 71 -2.61 -2.24 -18.46
C ALA A 71 -1.61 -2.67 -17.38
N LYS A 72 -1.75 -2.12 -16.17
CA LYS A 72 -0.85 -2.47 -15.05
C LYS A 72 -1.10 -3.86 -14.48
N LEU A 73 -2.33 -4.36 -14.56
CA LEU A 73 -2.67 -5.74 -14.24
C LEU A 73 -1.97 -6.71 -15.21
N ASN A 74 -2.10 -6.49 -16.52
CA ASN A 74 -1.48 -7.34 -17.54
C ASN A 74 0.05 -7.34 -17.44
N ASN A 75 0.64 -6.21 -17.04
CA ASN A 75 2.07 -6.10 -16.80
C ASN A 75 2.51 -6.75 -15.47
N GLY A 76 1.61 -7.30 -14.66
CA GLY A 76 1.92 -7.91 -13.36
C GLY A 76 2.40 -6.91 -12.30
N LEU A 77 2.08 -5.62 -12.47
CA LEU A 77 2.40 -4.56 -11.52
C LEU A 77 1.28 -4.36 -10.50
N HIS A 78 0.05 -4.72 -10.87
CA HIS A 78 -1.07 -4.75 -9.95
C HIS A 78 -1.45 -6.19 -9.63
N VAL A 79 -1.61 -6.48 -8.33
CA VAL A 79 -2.06 -7.80 -7.86
C VAL A 79 -3.49 -7.68 -7.40
N GLU A 80 -4.35 -8.57 -7.88
CA GLU A 80 -5.74 -8.64 -7.50
C GLU A 80 -5.91 -9.27 -6.12
N LEU A 81 -6.74 -8.65 -5.28
CA LEU A 81 -7.22 -9.17 -4.02
C LEU A 81 -8.70 -9.52 -4.18
N PRO A 82 -9.06 -10.81 -4.08
CA PRO A 82 -10.44 -11.27 -4.09
C PRO A 82 -11.33 -10.53 -3.09
N GLU A 83 -12.60 -10.39 -3.45
CA GLU A 83 -13.63 -9.85 -2.57
C GLU A 83 -13.75 -10.69 -1.29
N GLY A 84 -14.00 -10.04 -0.15
CA GLY A 84 -14.08 -10.70 1.16
C GLY A 84 -12.74 -10.93 1.86
N ILE A 85 -11.59 -10.81 1.16
CA ILE A 85 -10.27 -10.86 1.82
C ILE A 85 -10.04 -9.62 2.67
N ILE A 86 -10.50 -8.44 2.24
CA ILE A 86 -10.32 -7.19 3.00
C ILE A 86 -11.59 -6.86 3.76
N LYS A 87 -11.53 -6.66 5.08
CA LYS A 87 -12.73 -6.22 5.83
C LYS A 87 -13.14 -4.79 5.44
N ALA A 88 -14.45 -4.54 5.36
CA ALA A 88 -15.00 -3.21 5.08
C ALA A 88 -14.44 -2.18 6.06
N ALA A 89 -13.69 -1.21 5.53
CA ALA A 89 -13.21 -0.08 6.32
C ALA A 89 -14.03 1.16 5.96
N LYS A 90 -14.11 2.12 6.89
CA LYS A 90 -14.89 3.36 6.73
C LYS A 90 -14.64 4.12 5.41
N TYR A 91 -13.41 4.06 4.89
CA TYR A 91 -13.01 4.75 3.65
C TYR A 91 -12.80 3.80 2.46
N PHE A 92 -13.21 2.53 2.60
CA PHE A 92 -12.91 1.50 1.62
C PHE A 92 -14.04 0.44 1.58
N PRO A 93 -14.98 0.57 0.62
CA PRO A 93 -16.06 -0.39 0.46
C PRO A 93 -15.50 -1.77 0.05
N GLN A 94 -16.08 -2.83 0.60
CA GLN A 94 -15.80 -4.23 0.22
C GLN A 94 -16.12 -4.41 -1.26
N THR A 95 -15.09 -4.34 -2.10
CA THR A 95 -15.15 -4.56 -3.54
C THR A 95 -13.83 -5.18 -3.96
N THR A 96 -13.80 -5.86 -5.10
CA THR A 96 -12.56 -6.33 -5.71
C THR A 96 -11.52 -5.21 -5.73
N SER A 97 -10.33 -5.51 -5.22
CA SER A 97 -9.31 -4.50 -4.94
C SER A 97 -7.99 -4.90 -5.56
N TRP A 98 -7.20 -3.90 -5.95
CA TRP A 98 -5.89 -4.09 -6.56
C TRP A 98 -4.81 -3.43 -5.71
N VAL A 99 -3.77 -4.19 -5.41
CA VAL A 99 -2.57 -3.67 -4.77
C VAL A 99 -1.65 -3.08 -5.83
N LYS A 100 -1.30 -1.81 -5.68
CA LYS A 100 -0.48 -1.05 -6.63
C LYS A 100 1.00 -1.23 -6.33
N CYS A 101 1.59 -2.33 -6.80
CA CYS A 101 2.97 -2.70 -6.49
C CYS A 101 4.02 -1.81 -7.18
N ASP A 102 3.60 -0.94 -8.11
CA ASP A 102 4.40 0.14 -8.68
C ASP A 102 4.56 1.34 -7.74
N MET A 103 3.68 1.48 -6.74
CA MET A 103 3.63 2.64 -5.84
C MET A 103 4.14 2.28 -4.44
N VAL A 104 5.32 1.66 -4.37
CA VAL A 104 5.95 1.33 -3.09
C VAL A 104 6.51 2.60 -2.45
N GLN A 105 6.19 2.82 -1.18
CA GLN A 105 6.66 3.99 -0.44
C GLN A 105 7.13 3.61 0.96
N THR A 106 8.20 4.28 1.40
CA THR A 106 8.61 4.26 2.80
C THR A 106 7.88 5.36 3.54
N VAL A 107 7.11 5.00 4.56
CA VAL A 107 6.30 5.94 5.34
C VAL A 107 6.65 5.86 6.82
N SER A 108 6.54 6.99 7.51
CA SER A 108 6.65 7.05 8.97
C SER A 108 5.47 6.35 9.63
N ASN A 109 5.73 5.69 10.75
CA ASN A 109 4.69 5.07 11.58
C ASN A 109 3.64 6.09 12.06
N GLN A 110 4.00 7.37 12.13
CA GLN A 110 3.08 8.45 12.48
C GLN A 110 1.95 8.63 11.45
N ARG A 111 2.21 8.27 10.19
CA ARG A 111 1.23 8.31 9.09
C ARG A 111 0.33 7.08 9.04
N LEU A 112 0.71 6.01 9.75
CA LEU A 112 -0.01 4.75 9.78
C LEU A 112 -0.99 4.72 10.95
N SER A 113 -2.22 4.32 10.68
CA SER A 113 -3.27 4.12 11.68
C SER A 113 -3.90 2.76 11.49
N ARG A 114 -4.46 2.21 12.58
CA ARG A 114 -5.28 1.00 12.48
C ARG A 114 -6.54 1.29 11.63
N PRO A 115 -6.92 0.40 10.71
CA PRO A 115 -8.13 0.59 9.91
C PRO A 115 -9.36 0.52 10.83
N MET A 116 -10.32 1.41 10.59
CA MET A 116 -11.55 1.50 11.37
C MET A 116 -12.70 0.84 10.59
N GLU A 117 -13.36 -0.12 11.22
CA GLU A 117 -14.56 -0.78 10.71
C GLU A 117 -15.74 0.19 10.69
N VAL A 118 -16.70 -0.07 9.79
CA VAL A 118 -17.91 0.75 9.61
C VAL A 118 -18.79 0.82 10.89
N GLY A 119 -18.54 -0.04 11.89
CA GLY A 119 -19.30 -0.13 13.15
C GLY A 119 -18.57 0.27 14.44
N ARG A 120 -17.48 1.05 14.40
CA ARG A 120 -16.60 1.39 15.56
C ARG A 120 -15.82 0.18 16.13
N GLY A 121 -15.04 -0.49 15.27
CA GLY A 121 -14.04 -1.48 15.66
C GLY A 121 -12.68 -1.20 15.03
N TRP A 122 -11.58 -1.56 15.70
CA TRP A 122 -10.26 -1.57 15.07
C TRP A 122 -10.08 -2.89 14.32
N ILE A 123 -9.88 -2.83 13.01
CA ILE A 123 -9.60 -4.02 12.21
C ILE A 123 -8.12 -4.33 12.31
N THR A 124 -7.79 -5.54 12.74
CA THR A 124 -6.46 -6.11 12.54
C THR A 124 -6.59 -7.22 11.52
N GLN A 125 -6.09 -6.97 10.32
CA GLN A 125 -6.14 -7.92 9.22
C GLN A 125 -4.74 -8.19 8.71
N MET A 126 -4.48 -9.46 8.42
CA MET A 126 -3.21 -9.93 7.90
C MET A 126 -3.49 -10.79 6.66
N LEU A 127 -2.79 -10.50 5.58
CA LEU A 127 -2.86 -11.28 4.36
C LEU A 127 -2.12 -12.60 4.52
N SER A 128 -2.53 -13.61 3.74
CA SER A 128 -1.83 -14.90 3.69
C SER A 128 -0.42 -14.71 3.13
N ARG A 129 0.48 -15.61 3.52
CA ARG A 129 1.88 -15.57 3.07
C ARG A 129 2.00 -15.69 1.55
N GLU A 130 1.13 -16.46 0.92
CA GLU A 130 1.08 -16.65 -0.53
C GLU A 130 0.77 -15.34 -1.26
N ILE A 131 -0.26 -14.63 -0.81
CA ILE A 131 -0.61 -13.32 -1.37
C ILE A 131 0.54 -12.34 -1.19
N VAL A 132 1.13 -12.27 0.02
CA VAL A 132 2.26 -11.39 0.30
C VAL A 132 3.47 -11.72 -0.59
N THR A 133 3.72 -13.01 -0.86
CA THR A 133 4.79 -13.44 -1.76
C THR A 133 4.55 -12.94 -3.18
N ASN A 134 3.31 -13.00 -3.66
CA ASN A 134 2.94 -12.46 -4.98
C ASN A 134 3.09 -10.93 -5.03
N LEU A 135 2.73 -10.23 -3.95
CA LEU A 135 2.96 -8.79 -3.83
C LEU A 135 4.45 -8.44 -3.90
N GLN A 136 5.29 -9.17 -3.16
CA GLN A 136 6.73 -8.94 -3.16
C GLN A 136 7.36 -9.19 -4.54
N LYS A 137 6.94 -10.24 -5.25
CA LYS A 137 7.37 -10.49 -6.63
C LYS A 137 6.94 -9.38 -7.59
N ALA A 138 5.70 -8.91 -7.48
CA ALA A 138 5.20 -7.80 -8.29
C ALA A 138 5.98 -6.50 -8.00
N VAL A 139 6.36 -6.25 -6.75
CA VAL A 139 7.25 -5.14 -6.38
C VAL A 139 8.64 -5.30 -7.00
N ILE A 140 9.23 -6.49 -6.95
CA ILE A 140 10.53 -6.77 -7.58
C ILE A 140 10.46 -6.51 -9.09
N LYS A 141 9.35 -6.90 -9.73
CA LYS A 141 9.09 -6.59 -11.14
C LYS A 141 8.97 -5.08 -11.39
N ALA A 142 8.29 -4.35 -10.50
CA ALA A 142 8.12 -2.91 -10.61
C ALA A 142 9.45 -2.13 -10.53
N ILE A 143 10.40 -2.60 -9.73
CA ILE A 143 11.76 -2.02 -9.66
C ILE A 143 12.70 -2.56 -10.74
N ASN A 144 12.16 -3.29 -11.73
CA ASN A 144 12.90 -3.91 -12.83
C ASN A 144 14.02 -4.87 -12.39
N ALA A 145 13.87 -5.53 -11.24
CA ALA A 145 14.84 -6.47 -10.69
C ALA A 145 14.45 -7.95 -10.93
N THR A 146 13.54 -8.21 -11.87
CA THR A 146 13.05 -9.57 -12.20
C THR A 146 14.19 -10.53 -12.56
N ALA A 147 15.23 -10.05 -13.24
CA ALA A 147 16.40 -10.85 -13.62
C ALA A 147 17.19 -11.40 -12.42
N LEU A 148 17.00 -10.82 -11.22
CA LEU A 148 17.67 -11.24 -9.98
C LEU A 148 16.87 -12.31 -9.21
N VAL A 149 15.64 -12.62 -9.64
CA VAL A 149 14.81 -13.65 -9.02
C VAL A 149 14.93 -14.93 -9.85
N PRO A 150 15.30 -16.07 -9.24
CA PRO A 150 15.29 -17.33 -9.96
C PRO A 150 13.88 -17.59 -10.49
N ALA A 151 13.77 -17.99 -11.76
CA ALA A 151 12.51 -18.36 -12.36
C ALA A 151 11.84 -19.42 -11.48
N GLN A 152 10.59 -19.20 -11.09
CA GLN A 152 9.85 -20.24 -10.40
C GLN A 152 9.72 -21.40 -11.38
N GLN A 153 10.29 -22.55 -11.05
CA GLN A 153 9.89 -23.81 -11.66
C GLN A 153 8.41 -23.96 -11.34
N GLU A 154 7.56 -23.78 -12.35
CA GLU A 154 6.15 -24.19 -12.26
C GLU A 154 6.19 -25.70 -12.01
N SER A 155 5.88 -26.09 -10.78
CA SER A 155 5.60 -27.48 -10.46
C SER A 155 4.30 -27.84 -11.17
N GLU A 156 4.41 -28.36 -12.39
CA GLU A 156 3.37 -29.12 -13.04
C GLU A 156 2.96 -30.27 -12.10
N GLN A 157 1.70 -30.27 -11.70
CA GLN A 157 0.98 -31.43 -11.17
C GLN A 157 -0.25 -31.65 -12.02
#